data_AF-A0A7V4EIB7-F1
#
_entry.id   AF-A0A7V4EIB7-F1
#
_cell.length_a   1.000
_cell.length_b   1.000
_cell.length_c   1.000
_cell.angle_alpha   90.00
_cell.angle_beta   90.00
_cell.angle_gamma   90.00
#
_symmetry.space_group_name_H-M   'P 1'
#
loop_
_entity.id
_entity.type
_entity.pdbx_description
1 polymer ?
#
loop_
_entity_poly.entity_id
_entity_poly.type
_entity_poly.pdbx_seq_one_letter_code
_entity_poly.pdbx_strand_id
1 'polypeptide(L)'
;MTVMTRREVLGVLSGALTVAALPAGPAPPERRRPMLRGTLWWYDPGISGAMGLDGWRKELAEQKAIGFDLLWILNAHPGLPEAGGQLRDLIALCERRGFSLIVSVAMTPMWYERLDLDEEKQAVRQSVEELAPFLCDTPAFFGWYLPQEIYFWTGPAHTYIRDLYRFSADACRRAIPGKPVTLSPFFILDRTKTFGDFYVPSPSEYGGYWAQLIRDASVDIIMLQDSGEHFSWVTNSQRRPYFAAMKQACDAAGARLWGNVECAEMHFKSLREYIRVNGRVHHAAAREKRWRPVPLQRLISKMELASSWCEDLVTWGYQEFCRPASGPAGIRWYDDYRRYVRRAPSGLY
;
A
#
# COMPACT_ATOMS: atom_id res chain seq x y z
N MET A 1 -60.24 -14.62 40.21
CA MET A 1 -59.33 -13.46 40.20
C MET A 1 -58.48 -13.51 41.46
N THR A 2 -57.24 -14.01 41.33
CA THR A 2 -56.17 -13.81 42.31
C THR A 2 -54.85 -13.86 41.54
N VAL A 3 -54.08 -12.78 41.59
CA VAL A 3 -52.81 -12.58 40.88
C VAL A 3 -51.69 -13.18 41.73
N MET A 4 -50.98 -14.19 41.23
CA MET A 4 -49.80 -14.77 41.89
C MET A 4 -48.56 -13.92 41.62
N THR A 5 -47.78 -13.67 42.67
CA THR A 5 -46.60 -12.80 42.68
C THR A 5 -45.30 -13.54 42.31
N ARG A 6 -44.35 -12.78 41.75
CA ARG A 6 -43.08 -13.17 41.12
C ARG A 6 -42.02 -13.86 42.02
N ARG A 7 -42.39 -14.46 43.15
CA ARG A 7 -41.44 -14.99 44.16
C ARG A 7 -41.45 -16.52 44.34
N GLU A 8 -42.23 -17.24 43.55
CA GLU A 8 -42.40 -18.71 43.68
C GLU A 8 -41.74 -19.53 42.55
N VAL A 9 -40.98 -18.89 41.64
CA VAL A 9 -40.33 -19.58 40.49
C VAL A 9 -38.82 -19.84 40.69
N LEU A 10 -38.22 -19.45 41.82
CA LEU A 10 -36.76 -19.56 42.03
C LEU A 10 -36.40 -20.41 43.25
N GLY A 11 -36.84 -21.65 43.26
CA GLY A 11 -36.68 -22.54 44.42
C GLY A 11 -36.44 -24.02 44.10
N VAL A 12 -35.77 -24.37 43.00
CA VAL A 12 -35.26 -25.74 42.79
C VAL A 12 -33.96 -25.67 41.98
N LEU A 13 -32.95 -26.43 42.40
CA LEU A 13 -31.60 -26.62 41.80
C LEU A 13 -30.46 -25.79 42.41
N SER A 14 -30.15 -26.04 43.69
CA SER A 14 -28.79 -25.87 44.22
C SER A 14 -28.08 -27.22 44.21
N GLY A 15 -27.51 -27.58 43.06
CA GLY A 15 -26.50 -28.64 42.94
C GLY A 15 -25.15 -27.99 42.67
N ALA A 16 -24.20 -28.11 43.60
CA ALA A 16 -22.87 -27.56 43.48
C ALA A 16 -22.08 -28.33 42.40
N LEU A 17 -21.92 -27.72 41.22
CA LEU A 17 -20.93 -28.10 40.23
C LEU A 17 -19.66 -27.29 40.48
N THR A 18 -18.64 -27.93 41.04
CA THR A 18 -17.29 -27.38 41.12
C THR A 18 -16.73 -27.32 39.70
N VAL A 19 -16.81 -26.16 39.06
CA VAL A 19 -16.14 -25.91 37.78
C VAL A 19 -14.65 -25.78 38.07
N ALA A 20 -13.89 -26.83 37.78
CA ALA A 20 -12.44 -26.76 37.76
C ALA A 20 -12.03 -25.69 36.74
N ALA A 21 -11.31 -24.65 37.19
CA ALA A 21 -10.76 -23.64 36.32
C ALA A 21 -9.79 -24.31 35.34
N LEU A 22 -10.10 -24.23 34.04
CA LEU A 22 -9.17 -24.63 32.99
C LEU A 22 -7.89 -23.79 33.14
N PRO A 23 -6.70 -24.38 32.96
CA PRO A 23 -5.45 -23.63 33.00
C PRO A 23 -5.52 -22.49 31.97
N ALA A 24 -5.10 -21.30 32.39
CA ALA A 24 -4.98 -20.16 31.50
C ALA A 24 -4.13 -20.60 30.29
N GLY A 25 -4.74 -20.52 29.09
CA GLY A 25 -4.01 -20.78 27.86
C GLY A 25 -2.76 -19.88 27.77
N PRO A 26 -1.75 -20.28 26.99
CA PRO A 26 -0.57 -19.46 26.80
C PRO A 26 -0.98 -18.03 26.42
N ALA A 27 -0.33 -17.04 27.05
CA ALA A 27 -0.56 -15.64 26.72
C ALA A 27 -0.44 -15.47 25.20
N PRO A 28 -1.33 -14.68 24.56
CA PRO A 28 -1.25 -14.46 23.13
C PRO A 28 0.15 -13.94 22.80
N PRO A 29 0.79 -14.43 21.73
CA PRO A 29 2.12 -13.99 21.36
C PRO A 29 2.14 -12.46 21.31
N GLU A 30 3.16 -11.85 21.92
CA GLU A 30 3.34 -10.40 21.88
C GLU A 30 3.23 -9.96 20.42
N ARG A 31 2.23 -9.11 20.13
CA ARG A 31 2.07 -8.57 18.79
C ARG A 31 3.36 -7.85 18.43
N ARG A 32 4.07 -8.37 17.42
CA ARG A 32 5.22 -7.68 16.83
C ARG A 32 4.80 -6.26 16.51
N ARG A 33 5.61 -5.28 16.90
CA ARG A 33 5.35 -3.88 16.59
C ARG A 33 5.26 -3.73 15.08
N PRO A 34 4.22 -3.06 14.55
CA PRO A 34 4.06 -2.95 13.12
C PRO A 34 5.15 -2.04 12.55
N MET A 35 5.74 -2.46 11.43
CA MET A 35 6.84 -1.77 10.77
C MET A 35 6.64 -1.80 9.26
N LEU A 36 7.03 -0.70 8.63
CA LEU A 36 7.15 -0.60 7.18
C LEU A 36 8.37 -1.39 6.71
N ARG A 37 8.20 -2.21 5.68
CA ARG A 37 9.25 -2.99 5.01
C ARG A 37 9.95 -2.22 3.89
N GLY A 38 9.28 -1.25 3.28
CA GLY A 38 9.83 -0.59 2.11
C GLY A 38 9.01 0.59 1.65
N THR A 39 9.54 1.29 0.66
CA THR A 39 8.92 2.47 0.07
C THR A 39 8.78 2.36 -1.43
N LEU A 40 7.71 2.96 -1.96
CA LEU A 40 7.65 3.38 -3.36
C LEU A 40 8.77 4.38 -3.63
N TRP A 41 9.39 4.25 -4.79
CA TRP A 41 10.45 5.11 -5.29
C TRP A 41 10.23 5.39 -6.77
N TRP A 42 9.99 6.64 -7.11
CA TRP A 42 10.01 7.10 -8.49
C TRP A 42 11.46 7.09 -9.00
N TYR A 43 11.77 6.15 -9.89
CA TYR A 43 13.07 6.06 -10.52
C TYR A 43 13.16 7.06 -11.67
N ASP A 44 14.16 7.91 -11.59
CA ASP A 44 14.54 8.86 -12.62
C ASP A 44 16.02 8.62 -12.95
N PRO A 45 16.37 8.26 -14.20
CA PRO A 45 17.75 8.02 -14.58
C PRO A 45 18.68 9.23 -14.38
N GLY A 46 18.17 10.46 -14.55
CA GLY A 46 18.96 11.68 -14.33
C GLY A 46 19.33 11.85 -12.87
N ILE A 47 18.36 11.70 -11.96
CA ILE A 47 18.59 11.75 -10.51
C ILE A 47 19.46 10.58 -10.05
N SER A 48 19.18 9.37 -10.55
CA SER A 48 19.96 8.16 -10.24
C SER A 48 21.42 8.32 -10.65
N GLY A 49 21.67 8.83 -11.86
CA GLY A 49 23.00 9.15 -12.37
C GLY A 49 23.71 10.20 -11.53
N ALA A 50 23.02 11.28 -11.16
CA ALA A 50 23.58 12.34 -10.33
C ALA A 50 23.91 11.87 -8.90
N MET A 51 23.11 10.97 -8.34
CA MET A 51 23.40 10.33 -7.05
C MET A 51 24.61 9.39 -7.14
N GLY A 52 24.76 8.70 -8.27
CA GLY A 52 25.76 7.65 -8.46
C GLY A 52 25.61 6.50 -7.45
N LEU A 53 26.54 5.54 -7.52
CA LEU A 53 26.48 4.35 -6.67
C LEU A 53 26.69 4.68 -5.18
N ASP A 54 27.47 5.70 -4.86
CA ASP A 54 27.69 6.12 -3.48
C ASP A 54 26.47 6.81 -2.87
N GLY A 55 25.75 7.61 -3.66
CA GLY A 55 24.45 8.17 -3.26
C GLY A 55 23.43 7.06 -2.97
N TRP A 56 23.32 6.06 -3.85
CA TRP A 56 22.48 4.90 -3.62
C TRP A 56 22.91 4.06 -2.41
N ARG A 57 24.22 3.91 -2.19
CA ARG A 57 24.76 3.20 -1.02
C ARG A 57 24.34 3.89 0.28
N LYS A 58 24.42 5.23 0.32
CA LYS A 58 23.97 6.02 1.46
C LYS A 58 22.46 5.90 1.65
N GLU A 59 21.69 6.03 0.57
CA GLU A 59 20.23 5.95 0.60
C GLU A 59 19.73 4.61 1.14
N LEU A 60 20.23 3.49 0.60
CA LEU A 60 19.84 2.15 1.06
C LEU A 60 20.32 1.87 2.49
N ALA A 61 21.45 2.45 2.92
CA ALA A 61 21.90 2.34 4.30
C ALA A 61 20.97 3.09 5.27
N GLU A 62 20.47 4.27 4.87
CA GLU A 62 19.48 5.03 5.65
C GLU A 62 18.16 4.25 5.74
N GLN A 63 17.66 3.72 4.63
CA GLN A 63 16.46 2.88 4.61
C GLN A 63 16.64 1.62 5.49
N LYS A 64 17.77 0.92 5.40
CA LYS A 64 18.04 -0.26 6.24
C LYS A 64 18.07 0.08 7.73
N ALA A 65 18.59 1.25 8.09
CA ALA A 65 18.67 1.71 9.48
C ALA A 65 17.30 1.99 10.13
N ILE A 66 16.25 2.14 9.32
CA ILE A 66 14.85 2.23 9.76
C ILE A 66 14.04 0.95 9.49
N GLY A 67 14.73 -0.16 9.23
CA GLY A 67 14.12 -1.47 9.08
C GLY A 67 13.58 -1.78 7.68
N PHE A 68 13.83 -0.93 6.68
CA PHE A 68 13.41 -1.24 5.32
C PHE A 68 14.33 -2.29 4.71
N ASP A 69 13.72 -3.25 4.04
CA ASP A 69 14.37 -4.32 3.28
C ASP A 69 13.73 -4.51 1.90
N LEU A 70 12.87 -3.58 1.48
CA LEU A 70 12.20 -3.59 0.18
C LEU A 70 12.27 -2.21 -0.48
N LEU A 71 12.61 -2.18 -1.76
CA LEU A 71 12.53 -1.00 -2.61
C LEU A 71 11.50 -1.27 -3.72
N TRP A 72 10.44 -0.47 -3.76
CA TRP A 72 9.38 -0.57 -4.75
C TRP A 72 9.58 0.51 -5.80
N ILE A 73 10.13 0.12 -6.95
CA ILE A 73 10.54 1.01 -8.03
C ILE A 73 9.38 1.24 -9.00
N LEU A 74 9.09 2.51 -9.27
CA LEU A 74 8.21 2.98 -10.32
C LEU A 74 9.03 3.65 -11.43
N ASN A 75 8.58 3.59 -12.68
CA ASN A 75 9.17 4.33 -13.81
C ASN A 75 10.61 3.88 -14.18
N ALA A 76 10.91 2.59 -14.04
CA ALA A 76 12.17 2.04 -14.53
C ALA A 76 12.14 1.86 -16.06
N HIS A 77 12.91 2.67 -16.78
CA HIS A 77 13.03 2.62 -18.25
C HIS A 77 14.50 2.39 -18.65
N PRO A 78 14.95 1.12 -18.76
CA PRO A 78 16.35 0.81 -19.04
C PRO A 78 16.73 0.97 -20.51
N GLY A 79 15.79 1.27 -21.40
CA GLY A 79 16.02 1.40 -22.85
C GLY A 79 17.02 2.49 -23.27
N LEU A 80 17.46 3.35 -22.35
CA LEU A 80 18.56 4.29 -22.56
C LEU A 80 19.89 3.65 -22.09
N PRO A 81 20.98 3.66 -22.89
CA PRO A 81 22.22 2.94 -22.55
C PRO A 81 22.77 3.22 -21.14
N GLU A 82 22.84 4.50 -20.75
CA GLU A 82 23.31 4.90 -19.42
C GLU A 82 22.32 4.50 -18.31
N ALA A 83 21.02 4.56 -18.57
CA ALA A 83 19.98 4.19 -17.62
C ALA A 83 20.00 2.68 -17.33
N GLY A 84 20.27 1.85 -18.34
CA GLY A 84 20.42 0.40 -18.18
C GLY A 84 21.60 0.02 -17.29
N GLY A 85 22.75 0.69 -17.46
CA GLY A 85 23.92 0.49 -16.58
C GLY A 85 23.62 0.86 -15.12
N GLN A 86 23.03 2.04 -14.91
CA GLN A 86 22.65 2.52 -13.57
C GLN A 86 21.64 1.61 -12.88
N LEU A 87 20.63 1.13 -13.60
CA LEU A 87 19.63 0.21 -13.05
C LEU A 87 20.27 -1.11 -12.64
N ARG A 88 21.18 -1.66 -13.46
CA ARG A 88 21.92 -2.89 -13.14
C ARG A 88 22.76 -2.73 -11.88
N ASP A 89 23.45 -1.60 -11.74
CA ASP A 89 24.26 -1.30 -10.56
C ASP A 89 23.40 -1.17 -9.28
N LEU A 90 22.24 -0.53 -9.39
CA LEU A 90 21.26 -0.44 -8.29
C LEU A 90 20.74 -1.81 -7.89
N ILE A 91 20.31 -2.63 -8.86
CA ILE A 91 19.84 -4.00 -8.61
C ILE A 91 20.89 -4.82 -7.87
N ALA A 92 22.13 -4.82 -8.37
CA ALA A 92 23.23 -5.55 -7.74
C ALA A 92 23.56 -5.01 -6.34
N LEU A 93 23.39 -3.70 -6.10
CA LEU A 93 23.55 -3.12 -4.79
C LEU A 93 22.43 -3.54 -3.83
N CYS A 94 21.18 -3.55 -4.28
CA CYS A 94 20.03 -4.04 -3.51
C CYS A 94 20.25 -5.50 -3.09
N GLU A 95 20.68 -6.35 -4.02
CA GLU A 95 21.02 -7.74 -3.73
C GLU A 95 22.09 -7.87 -2.64
N ARG A 96 23.23 -7.19 -2.79
CA ARG A 96 24.32 -7.20 -1.79
C ARG A 96 23.90 -6.67 -0.42
N ARG A 97 22.85 -5.85 -0.35
CA ARG A 97 22.35 -5.22 0.88
C ARG A 97 21.12 -5.94 1.46
N GLY A 98 20.68 -7.04 0.82
CA GLY A 98 19.49 -7.77 1.22
C GLY A 98 18.23 -6.90 1.13
N PHE A 99 18.08 -6.19 0.01
CA PHE A 99 16.84 -5.53 -0.39
C PHE A 99 16.12 -6.38 -1.43
N SER A 100 14.83 -6.59 -1.21
CA SER A 100 13.90 -7.06 -2.22
C SER A 100 13.44 -5.91 -3.13
N LEU A 101 13.12 -6.23 -4.37
CA LEU A 101 12.68 -5.29 -5.40
C LEU A 101 11.27 -5.63 -5.87
N ILE A 102 10.38 -4.65 -5.79
CA ILE A 102 9.14 -4.64 -6.56
C ILE A 102 9.33 -3.66 -7.71
N VAL A 103 9.06 -4.05 -8.95
CA VAL A 103 9.29 -3.18 -10.12
C VAL A 103 8.02 -3.02 -10.95
N SER A 104 7.67 -1.77 -11.26
CA SER A 104 6.50 -1.44 -12.06
C SER A 104 6.68 -1.84 -13.53
N VAL A 105 5.61 -2.33 -14.15
CA VAL A 105 5.46 -2.19 -15.61
C VAL A 105 5.09 -0.75 -15.98
N ALA A 106 5.08 -0.41 -17.26
CA ALA A 106 4.69 0.93 -17.71
C ALA A 106 3.17 1.17 -17.63
N MET A 107 2.82 2.47 -17.59
CA MET A 107 1.50 3.02 -17.93
C MET A 107 1.71 4.14 -18.94
N THR A 108 0.75 4.39 -19.84
CA THR A 108 0.82 5.61 -20.64
C THR A 108 0.33 6.82 -19.85
N PRO A 109 0.77 8.04 -20.20
CA PRO A 109 0.12 9.25 -19.71
C PRO A 109 -1.36 9.24 -20.09
N MET A 110 -2.24 9.64 -19.16
CA MET A 110 -3.69 9.76 -19.39
C MET A 110 -4.45 8.43 -19.62
N TRP A 111 -3.86 7.29 -19.26
CA TRP A 111 -4.50 5.96 -19.36
C TRP A 111 -5.93 5.94 -18.80
N TYR A 112 -6.17 6.68 -17.71
CA TYR A 112 -7.46 6.75 -17.02
C TYR A 112 -8.49 7.67 -17.68
N GLU A 113 -8.10 8.53 -18.62
CA GLU A 113 -9.01 9.41 -19.38
C GLU A 113 -9.33 8.84 -20.75
N ARG A 114 -8.34 8.29 -21.45
CA ARG A 114 -8.49 7.80 -22.84
C ARG A 114 -9.09 6.41 -22.90
N LEU A 115 -8.80 5.56 -21.91
CA LEU A 115 -9.21 4.15 -21.88
C LEU A 115 -8.80 3.38 -23.16
N ASP A 116 -7.65 3.74 -23.76
CA ASP A 116 -7.09 3.04 -24.92
C ASP A 116 -6.40 1.76 -24.46
N LEU A 117 -7.10 0.64 -24.62
CA LEU A 117 -6.62 -0.66 -24.14
C LEU A 117 -5.41 -1.16 -24.92
N ASP A 118 -5.35 -0.89 -26.23
CA ASP A 118 -4.29 -1.43 -27.07
C ASP A 118 -2.99 -0.65 -26.86
N GLU A 119 -3.07 0.67 -26.69
CA GLU A 119 -1.94 1.53 -26.32
C GLU A 119 -1.33 1.07 -24.97
N GLU A 120 -2.16 0.86 -23.94
CA GLU A 120 -1.68 0.38 -22.65
C GLU A 120 -1.04 -1.01 -22.73
N LYS A 121 -1.67 -1.95 -23.45
CA LYS A 121 -1.10 -3.30 -23.62
C LYS A 121 0.24 -3.25 -24.33
N GLN A 122 0.41 -2.35 -25.31
CA GLN A 122 1.68 -2.15 -25.98
C GLN A 122 2.75 -1.61 -25.01
N ALA A 123 2.41 -0.59 -24.22
CA ALA A 123 3.32 -0.02 -23.23
C ALA A 123 3.76 -1.06 -22.18
N VAL A 124 2.81 -1.85 -21.65
CA VAL A 124 3.10 -2.93 -20.71
C VAL A 124 4.00 -3.99 -21.34
N ARG A 125 3.71 -4.44 -22.56
CA ARG A 125 4.53 -5.45 -23.26
C ARG A 125 5.96 -4.96 -23.42
N GLN A 126 6.14 -3.76 -23.96
CA GLN A 126 7.46 -3.18 -24.18
C GLN A 126 8.24 -3.05 -22.87
N SER A 127 7.61 -2.53 -21.81
CA SER A 127 8.25 -2.38 -20.50
C SER A 127 8.68 -3.72 -19.90
N VAL A 128 7.85 -4.76 -20.00
CA VAL A 128 8.20 -6.09 -19.52
C VAL A 128 9.38 -6.67 -20.31
N GLU A 129 9.37 -6.55 -21.64
CA GLU A 129 10.45 -7.01 -22.51
C GLU A 129 11.78 -6.29 -22.22
N GLU A 130 11.74 -4.99 -21.94
CA GLU A 130 12.90 -4.19 -21.59
C GLU A 130 13.45 -4.50 -20.20
N LEU A 131 12.58 -4.75 -19.21
CA LEU A 131 12.97 -4.95 -17.81
C LEU A 131 13.40 -6.38 -17.51
N ALA A 132 12.80 -7.39 -18.16
CA ALA A 132 13.04 -8.79 -17.83
C ALA A 132 14.53 -9.20 -17.84
N PRO A 133 15.37 -8.78 -18.81
CA PRO A 133 16.80 -9.11 -18.83
C PRO A 133 17.62 -8.55 -17.64
N PHE A 134 17.08 -7.57 -16.91
CA PHE A 134 17.72 -7.03 -15.71
C PHE A 134 17.25 -7.72 -14.43
N LEU A 135 16.08 -8.34 -14.47
CA LEU A 135 15.37 -8.85 -13.29
C LEU A 135 15.37 -10.38 -13.18
N CYS A 136 15.53 -11.11 -14.29
CA CYS A 136 15.35 -12.56 -14.32
C CYS A 136 16.35 -13.33 -13.44
N ASP A 137 17.60 -12.86 -13.38
CA ASP A 137 18.68 -13.61 -12.72
C ASP A 137 18.99 -13.13 -11.30
N THR A 138 18.39 -12.02 -10.85
CA THR A 138 18.67 -11.49 -9.52
C THR A 138 17.72 -12.06 -8.46
N PRO A 139 18.23 -12.60 -7.34
CA PRO A 139 17.40 -12.97 -6.20
C PRO A 139 16.76 -11.76 -5.50
N ALA A 140 17.26 -10.54 -5.74
CA ALA A 140 16.63 -9.33 -5.20
C ALA A 140 15.24 -9.09 -5.80
N PHE A 141 14.98 -9.53 -7.04
CA PHE A 141 13.69 -9.33 -7.67
C PHE A 141 12.59 -10.13 -6.96
N PHE A 142 11.73 -9.43 -6.23
CA PHE A 142 10.61 -10.03 -5.50
C PHE A 142 9.38 -10.13 -6.37
N GLY A 143 8.97 -9.08 -7.08
CA GLY A 143 7.73 -9.12 -7.86
C GLY A 143 7.48 -7.93 -8.77
N TRP A 144 6.48 -8.07 -9.62
CA TRP A 144 6.01 -7.02 -10.53
C TRP A 144 4.98 -6.13 -9.84
N TYR A 145 4.86 -4.88 -10.30
CA TYR A 145 3.82 -3.97 -9.87
C TYR A 145 3.04 -3.43 -11.07
N LEU A 146 1.71 -3.50 -11.00
CA LEU A 146 0.80 -2.91 -11.96
C LEU A 146 0.46 -1.48 -11.51
N PRO A 147 0.92 -0.44 -12.22
CA PRO A 147 0.86 0.92 -11.69
C PRO A 147 -0.45 1.66 -12.00
N GLN A 148 -1.37 1.06 -12.76
CA GLN A 148 -2.68 1.64 -13.04
C GLN A 148 -3.59 1.54 -11.80
N GLU A 149 -3.39 2.38 -10.80
CA GLU A 149 -4.14 2.35 -9.54
C GLU A 149 -5.57 2.89 -9.71
N ILE A 150 -6.57 2.15 -9.22
CA ILE A 150 -7.98 2.60 -9.19
C ILE A 150 -8.59 2.41 -7.80
N TYR A 151 -9.73 3.05 -7.58
CA TYR A 151 -10.55 2.81 -6.39
C TYR A 151 -11.66 1.77 -6.65
N PHE A 152 -12.56 2.09 -7.58
CA PHE A 152 -13.74 1.32 -7.93
C PHE A 152 -14.33 1.92 -9.21
N TRP A 153 -14.25 1.19 -10.32
CA TRP A 153 -14.78 1.64 -11.60
C TRP A 153 -16.00 0.85 -12.03
N THR A 154 -16.88 1.49 -12.77
CA THR A 154 -18.11 0.90 -13.34
C THR A 154 -18.16 1.13 -14.85
N GLY A 155 -19.08 0.45 -15.53
CA GLY A 155 -19.33 0.67 -16.97
C GLY A 155 -18.10 0.37 -17.85
N PRO A 156 -17.87 1.16 -18.92
CA PRO A 156 -16.75 0.94 -19.85
C PRO A 156 -15.37 0.94 -19.17
N ALA A 157 -15.17 1.80 -18.17
CA ALA A 157 -13.92 1.88 -17.42
C ALA A 157 -13.62 0.56 -16.68
N HIS A 158 -14.65 -0.08 -16.10
CA HIS A 158 -14.49 -1.40 -15.49
C HIS A 158 -14.04 -2.47 -16.50
N THR A 159 -14.68 -2.54 -17.67
CA THR A 159 -14.30 -3.51 -18.72
C THR A 159 -12.85 -3.29 -19.15
N TYR A 160 -12.47 -2.05 -19.39
CA TYR A 160 -11.11 -1.67 -19.75
C TYR A 160 -10.09 -2.12 -18.69
N ILE A 161 -10.28 -1.76 -17.41
CA ILE A 161 -9.28 -2.04 -16.38
C ILE A 161 -9.19 -3.53 -16.05
N ARG A 162 -10.31 -4.26 -16.08
CA ARG A 162 -10.32 -5.72 -15.92
C ARG A 162 -9.47 -6.39 -16.99
N ASP A 163 -9.67 -6.02 -18.26
CA ASP A 163 -8.97 -6.62 -19.38
C ASP A 163 -7.48 -6.22 -19.40
N LEU A 164 -7.16 -4.99 -18.97
CA LEU A 164 -5.79 -4.50 -18.84
C LEU A 164 -5.04 -5.21 -17.70
N TYR A 165 -5.62 -5.34 -16.51
CA TYR A 165 -4.98 -6.02 -15.39
C TYR A 165 -4.70 -7.49 -15.70
N ARG A 166 -5.66 -8.20 -16.29
CA ARG A 166 -5.46 -9.59 -16.73
C ARG A 166 -4.30 -9.70 -17.71
N PHE A 167 -4.30 -8.86 -18.75
CA PHE A 167 -3.21 -8.86 -19.73
C PHE A 167 -1.85 -8.58 -19.07
N SER A 168 -1.81 -7.58 -18.18
CA SER A 168 -0.56 -7.12 -17.57
C SER A 168 0.03 -8.16 -16.62
N ALA A 169 -0.81 -8.78 -15.79
CA ALA A 169 -0.39 -9.86 -14.90
C ALA A 169 0.10 -11.08 -15.70
N ASP A 170 -0.59 -11.44 -16.78
CA ASP A 170 -0.18 -12.51 -17.68
C ASP A 170 1.16 -12.22 -18.37
N ALA A 171 1.39 -10.98 -18.82
CA ALA A 171 2.65 -10.56 -19.43
C ALA A 171 3.82 -10.68 -18.43
N CYS A 172 3.63 -10.19 -17.21
CA CYS A 172 4.61 -10.28 -16.12
C CYS A 172 5.01 -11.73 -15.82
N ARG A 173 4.02 -12.62 -15.69
CA ARG A 173 4.24 -14.05 -15.39
C ARG A 173 4.93 -14.80 -16.51
N ARG A 174 4.60 -14.50 -17.77
CA ARG A 174 5.27 -15.12 -18.91
C ARG A 174 6.73 -14.70 -18.98
N ALA A 175 7.03 -13.44 -18.65
CA ALA A 175 8.40 -12.94 -18.72
C ALA A 175 9.30 -13.50 -17.62
N ILE A 176 8.81 -13.55 -16.37
CA ILE A 176 9.56 -14.15 -15.25
C ILE A 176 8.60 -15.01 -14.41
N PRO A 177 8.48 -16.32 -14.70
CA PRO A 177 7.60 -17.23 -13.99
C PRO A 177 7.88 -17.31 -12.48
N GLY A 178 6.82 -17.50 -11.69
CA GLY A 178 6.91 -17.68 -10.24
C GLY A 178 7.12 -16.39 -9.43
N LYS A 179 7.25 -15.23 -10.08
CA LYS A 179 7.31 -13.94 -9.38
C LYS A 179 5.90 -13.38 -9.14
N PRO A 180 5.55 -12.94 -7.92
CA PRO A 180 4.26 -12.34 -7.64
C PRO A 180 4.02 -11.06 -8.47
N VAL A 181 2.76 -10.85 -8.83
CA VAL A 181 2.22 -9.61 -9.39
C VAL A 181 1.49 -8.87 -8.29
N THR A 182 1.81 -7.59 -8.14
CA THR A 182 1.28 -6.71 -7.10
C THR A 182 0.48 -5.54 -7.68
N LEU A 183 -0.48 -5.03 -6.91
CA LEU A 183 -1.29 -3.85 -7.26
C LEU A 183 -1.60 -3.05 -6.00
N SER A 184 -1.62 -1.72 -6.08
CA SER A 184 -1.82 -0.81 -4.94
C SER A 184 -3.08 0.04 -5.13
N PRO A 185 -4.28 -0.55 -4.98
CA PRO A 185 -5.52 0.18 -5.15
C PRO A 185 -5.81 1.07 -3.93
N PHE A 186 -6.81 1.92 -4.06
CA PHE A 186 -7.25 2.80 -2.99
C PHE A 186 -8.78 2.76 -2.78
N PHE A 187 -9.27 3.53 -1.81
CA PHE A 187 -10.70 3.75 -1.60
C PHE A 187 -10.97 5.24 -1.40
N ILE A 188 -12.10 5.70 -1.93
CA ILE A 188 -12.57 7.08 -1.78
C ILE A 188 -13.58 7.13 -0.64
N LEU A 189 -13.54 8.20 0.16
CA LEU A 189 -14.45 8.41 1.29
C LEU A 189 -15.33 9.66 1.13
N ASP A 190 -15.09 10.46 0.09
CA ASP A 190 -15.83 11.69 -0.17
C ASP A 190 -17.24 11.45 -0.72
N ARG A 191 -18.18 11.19 0.20
CA ARG A 191 -19.62 11.10 -0.11
C ARG A 191 -20.23 12.44 -0.52
N THR A 192 -19.50 13.54 -0.36
CA THR A 192 -20.00 14.90 -0.64
C THR A 192 -19.66 15.38 -2.04
N LYS A 193 -18.96 14.57 -2.85
CA LYS A 193 -18.54 14.90 -4.22
C LYS A 193 -17.76 16.22 -4.28
N THR A 194 -16.94 16.47 -3.27
CA THR A 194 -16.05 17.62 -3.17
C THR A 194 -14.85 17.49 -4.11
N PHE A 195 -14.29 16.30 -4.26
CA PHE A 195 -13.09 16.06 -5.07
C PHE A 195 -13.40 15.60 -6.50
N GLY A 196 -14.67 15.33 -6.80
CA GLY A 196 -15.14 14.85 -8.08
C GLY A 196 -16.50 14.19 -7.95
N ASP A 197 -17.12 13.87 -9.08
CA ASP A 197 -18.38 13.12 -9.13
C ASP A 197 -18.14 11.61 -8.94
N PHE A 198 -17.55 11.26 -7.79
CA PHE A 198 -17.23 9.88 -7.46
C PHE A 198 -18.44 9.16 -6.86
N TYR A 199 -18.66 7.94 -7.33
CA TYR A 199 -19.49 6.98 -6.62
C TYR A 199 -18.69 6.38 -5.46
N VAL A 200 -19.17 6.51 -4.22
CA VAL A 200 -18.54 5.94 -3.03
C VAL A 200 -19.23 4.62 -2.69
N PRO A 201 -18.65 3.46 -3.06
CA PRO A 201 -19.26 2.15 -2.77
C PRO A 201 -19.34 1.92 -1.26
N SER A 202 -20.34 1.15 -0.83
CA SER A 202 -20.30 0.54 0.50
C SER A 202 -19.11 -0.41 0.62
N PRO A 203 -18.63 -0.71 1.84
CA PRO A 203 -17.55 -1.68 2.02
C PRO A 203 -17.87 -3.05 1.40
N SER A 204 -19.13 -3.50 1.45
CA SER A 204 -19.54 -4.77 0.83
C SER A 204 -19.41 -4.75 -0.70
N GLU A 205 -19.91 -3.69 -1.34
CA GLU A 205 -19.78 -3.50 -2.80
C GLU A 205 -18.32 -3.42 -3.22
N TYR A 206 -17.52 -2.65 -2.46
CA TYR A 206 -16.08 -2.53 -2.70
C TYR A 206 -15.37 -3.89 -2.59
N GLY A 207 -15.67 -4.67 -1.55
CA GLY A 207 -15.11 -6.00 -1.35
C GLY A 207 -15.48 -6.97 -2.47
N GLY A 208 -16.76 -7.03 -2.86
CA GLY A 208 -17.22 -7.90 -3.95
C GLY A 208 -16.57 -7.57 -5.30
N TYR A 209 -16.47 -6.28 -5.62
CA TYR A 209 -15.80 -5.78 -6.81
C TYR A 209 -14.33 -6.20 -6.87
N TRP A 210 -13.58 -5.95 -5.79
CA TRP A 210 -12.17 -6.29 -5.73
C TRP A 210 -11.95 -7.80 -5.71
N ALA A 211 -12.81 -8.58 -5.06
CA ALA A 211 -12.71 -10.05 -5.06
C ALA A 211 -12.78 -10.61 -6.48
N GLN A 212 -13.61 -10.02 -7.33
CA GLN A 212 -13.71 -10.41 -8.74
C GLN A 212 -12.47 -9.95 -9.52
N LEU A 213 -12.08 -8.67 -9.44
CA LEU A 213 -10.93 -8.17 -10.20
C LEU A 213 -9.62 -8.90 -9.84
N ILE A 214 -9.38 -9.13 -8.55
CA ILE A 214 -8.18 -9.84 -8.08
C ILE A 214 -8.12 -11.25 -8.66
N ARG A 215 -9.26 -11.96 -8.67
CA ARG A 215 -9.37 -13.31 -9.23
C ARG A 215 -9.17 -13.32 -10.74
N ASP A 216 -9.87 -12.43 -11.45
CA ASP A 216 -9.87 -12.36 -12.91
C ASP A 216 -8.47 -12.03 -13.48
N ALA A 217 -7.74 -11.13 -12.81
CA ALA A 217 -6.37 -10.79 -13.17
C ALA A 217 -5.33 -11.72 -12.53
N SER A 218 -5.76 -12.60 -11.61
CA SER A 218 -4.87 -13.37 -10.74
C SER A 218 -3.81 -12.46 -10.12
N VAL A 219 -4.17 -11.44 -9.35
CA VAL A 219 -3.17 -10.62 -8.63
C VAL A 219 -2.76 -11.34 -7.35
N ASP A 220 -1.46 -11.48 -7.08
CA ASP A 220 -0.97 -12.26 -5.94
C ASP A 220 -0.98 -11.45 -4.63
N ILE A 221 -0.70 -10.15 -4.72
CA ILE A 221 -0.57 -9.27 -3.55
C ILE A 221 -1.28 -7.93 -3.83
N ILE A 222 -2.22 -7.58 -2.96
CA ILE A 222 -2.82 -6.24 -2.94
C ILE A 222 -2.13 -5.41 -1.87
N MET A 223 -1.59 -4.26 -2.26
CA MET A 223 -0.96 -3.27 -1.37
C MET A 223 -1.91 -2.10 -1.14
N LEU A 224 -2.99 -2.32 -0.37
CA LEU A 224 -4.07 -1.35 -0.22
C LEU A 224 -3.57 -0.03 0.38
N GLN A 225 -3.79 1.08 -0.33
CA GLN A 225 -3.50 2.43 0.17
C GLN A 225 -4.40 2.76 1.36
N ASP A 226 -3.79 3.26 2.43
CA ASP A 226 -4.52 3.60 3.65
C ASP A 226 -5.22 4.97 3.59
N SER A 227 -4.98 5.77 2.55
CA SER A 227 -5.75 6.96 2.25
C SER A 227 -5.86 7.23 0.76
N GLY A 228 -6.99 6.91 0.14
CA GLY A 228 -7.20 7.23 -1.27
C GLY A 228 -7.31 8.72 -1.63
N GLU A 229 -7.22 9.62 -0.65
CA GLU A 229 -7.24 11.08 -0.88
C GLU A 229 -6.12 11.79 -0.10
N HIS A 230 -5.21 11.04 0.52
CA HIS A 230 -4.04 11.54 1.27
C HIS A 230 -4.33 12.55 2.40
N PHE A 231 -5.58 12.74 2.82
CA PHE A 231 -5.93 13.81 3.75
C PHE A 231 -5.77 13.44 5.23
N SER A 232 -5.19 14.39 5.97
CA SER A 232 -4.96 14.28 7.43
C SER A 232 -6.21 14.19 8.29
N TRP A 233 -7.39 14.62 7.83
CA TRP A 233 -8.63 14.52 8.60
C TRP A 233 -9.31 13.15 8.50
N VAL A 234 -8.90 12.29 7.56
CA VAL A 234 -9.46 10.93 7.46
C VAL A 234 -9.03 10.14 8.69
N THR A 235 -9.99 9.43 9.29
CA THR A 235 -9.83 8.71 10.56
C THR A 235 -9.72 7.20 10.38
N ASN A 236 -9.16 6.52 11.37
CA ASN A 236 -9.02 5.05 11.35
C ASN A 236 -10.37 4.32 11.42
N SER A 237 -11.39 4.92 12.03
CA SER A 237 -12.75 4.37 12.01
C SER A 237 -13.34 4.38 10.60
N GLN A 238 -13.05 5.40 9.79
CA GLN A 238 -13.48 5.46 8.39
C GLN A 238 -12.72 4.48 7.48
N ARG A 239 -11.42 4.23 7.76
CA ARG A 239 -10.59 3.28 7.01
C ARG A 239 -10.92 1.82 7.29
N ARG A 240 -11.19 1.50 8.57
CA ARG A 240 -11.38 0.13 9.07
C ARG A 240 -12.32 -0.74 8.20
N PRO A 241 -13.50 -0.27 7.79
CA PRO A 241 -14.41 -1.09 6.97
C PRO A 241 -13.83 -1.47 5.61
N TYR A 242 -13.03 -0.61 4.98
CA TYR A 242 -12.44 -0.88 3.67
C TYR A 242 -11.26 -1.85 3.75
N PHE A 243 -10.44 -1.76 4.81
CA PHE A 243 -9.42 -2.80 5.08
C PHE A 243 -10.06 -4.17 5.32
N ALA A 244 -11.14 -4.23 6.10
CA ALA A 244 -11.87 -5.47 6.35
C ALA A 244 -12.46 -6.05 5.05
N ALA A 245 -13.07 -5.20 4.22
CA ALA A 245 -13.62 -5.60 2.92
C ALA A 245 -12.54 -6.11 1.96
N MET A 246 -11.40 -5.41 1.86
CA MET A 246 -10.29 -5.85 1.01
C MET A 246 -9.66 -7.15 1.50
N LYS A 247 -9.58 -7.37 2.82
CA LYS A 247 -9.12 -8.66 3.36
C LYS A 247 -10.01 -9.80 2.92
N GLN A 248 -11.34 -9.63 3.05
CA GLN A 248 -12.30 -10.62 2.57
C GLN A 248 -12.18 -10.85 1.06
N ALA A 249 -11.96 -9.78 0.29
CA ALA A 249 -11.75 -9.87 -1.15
C ALA A 249 -10.50 -10.69 -1.52
N CYS A 250 -9.37 -10.39 -0.86
CA CYS A 250 -8.12 -11.12 -1.03
C CYS A 250 -8.27 -12.59 -0.64
N ASP A 251 -8.88 -12.88 0.52
CA ASP A 251 -9.14 -14.25 0.98
C ASP A 251 -10.00 -15.04 -0.01
N ALA A 252 -11.06 -14.43 -0.52
CA ALA A 252 -11.93 -15.07 -1.51
C ALA A 252 -11.21 -15.33 -2.84
N ALA A 253 -10.29 -14.47 -3.24
CA ALA A 253 -9.54 -14.56 -4.49
C ALA A 253 -8.24 -15.39 -4.38
N GLY A 254 -7.79 -15.72 -3.15
CA GLY A 254 -6.52 -16.40 -2.91
C GLY A 254 -5.28 -15.49 -2.96
N ALA A 255 -5.47 -14.18 -2.78
CA ALA A 255 -4.40 -13.19 -2.76
C ALA A 255 -3.98 -12.83 -1.33
N ARG A 256 -2.76 -12.30 -1.19
CA ARG A 256 -2.25 -11.73 0.06
C ARG A 256 -2.63 -10.26 0.16
N LEU A 257 -2.82 -9.78 1.39
CA LEU A 257 -3.08 -8.36 1.65
C LEU A 257 -1.89 -7.72 2.36
N TRP A 258 -1.33 -6.69 1.75
CA TRP A 258 -0.35 -5.75 2.31
C TRP A 258 -0.99 -4.37 2.48
N GLY A 259 -0.46 -3.56 3.38
CA GLY A 259 -0.90 -2.18 3.58
C GLY A 259 0.10 -1.21 2.98
N ASN A 260 -0.30 -0.38 2.02
CA ASN A 260 0.44 0.82 1.65
C ASN A 260 0.07 1.95 2.63
N VAL A 261 0.82 2.02 3.73
CA VAL A 261 0.62 2.97 4.82
C VAL A 261 1.39 4.24 4.50
N GLU A 262 0.71 5.25 3.97
CA GLU A 262 1.38 6.46 3.49
C GLU A 262 1.99 7.25 4.64
N CYS A 263 3.25 7.66 4.48
CA CYS A 263 3.97 8.47 5.45
C CYS A 263 3.94 9.97 5.13
N ALA A 264 3.25 10.36 4.06
CA ALA A 264 2.93 11.75 3.75
C ALA A 264 1.41 11.97 3.70
N GLU A 265 0.98 13.18 4.04
CA GLU A 265 -0.44 13.56 3.97
C GLU A 265 -0.59 15.05 3.67
N MET A 266 -1.71 15.43 3.07
CA MET A 266 -2.12 16.81 2.95
C MET A 266 -2.76 17.30 4.26
N HIS A 267 -2.20 18.39 4.79
CA HIS A 267 -2.62 18.97 6.04
C HIS A 267 -3.60 20.13 5.86
N PHE A 268 -4.88 19.83 6.05
CA PHE A 268 -5.92 20.81 6.32
C PHE A 268 -6.70 20.37 7.56
N LYS A 269 -7.22 21.34 8.31
CA LYS A 269 -8.00 21.09 9.53
C LYS A 269 -9.35 20.44 9.23
N SER A 270 -9.88 20.62 8.03
CA SER A 270 -11.17 20.06 7.61
C SER A 270 -11.36 20.14 6.09
N LEU A 271 -12.34 19.38 5.59
CA LEU A 271 -12.87 19.52 4.23
C LEU A 271 -13.28 20.96 3.91
N ARG A 272 -13.89 21.67 4.88
CA ARG A 272 -14.31 23.08 4.71
C ARG A 272 -13.12 24.01 4.49
N GLU A 273 -12.03 23.77 5.20
CA GLU A 273 -10.80 24.54 4.99
C GLU A 273 -10.22 24.25 3.60
N TYR A 274 -10.16 22.97 3.19
CA TYR A 274 -9.70 22.60 1.87
C TYR A 274 -10.51 23.30 0.77
N ILE A 275 -11.85 23.24 0.83
CA ILE A 275 -12.73 23.87 -0.17
C ILE A 275 -12.50 25.39 -0.23
N ARG A 276 -12.30 26.05 0.92
CA ARG A 276 -12.04 27.49 0.96
C ARG A 276 -10.73 27.86 0.25
N VAL A 277 -9.70 27.02 0.33
CA VAL A 277 -8.37 27.27 -0.23
C VAL A 277 -8.28 26.84 -1.70
N ASN A 278 -8.78 25.66 -2.02
CA ASN A 278 -8.58 24.99 -3.30
C ASN A 278 -9.83 24.92 -4.17
N GLY A 279 -11.02 25.21 -3.62
CA GLY A 279 -12.29 24.93 -4.28
C GLY A 279 -12.65 23.45 -4.23
N ARG A 280 -13.65 23.07 -5.03
CA ARG A 280 -14.14 21.68 -5.16
C ARG A 280 -13.42 20.99 -6.31
N VAL A 281 -12.13 20.72 -6.12
CA VAL A 281 -11.25 20.09 -7.11
C VAL A 281 -10.57 18.86 -6.52
N HIS A 282 -10.31 17.87 -7.37
CA HIS A 282 -9.49 16.73 -7.00
C HIS A 282 -8.12 17.19 -6.47
N HIS A 283 -7.54 16.46 -5.53
CA HIS A 283 -6.29 16.87 -4.88
C HIS A 283 -5.12 17.00 -5.86
N ALA A 284 -5.13 16.23 -6.96
CA ALA A 284 -4.14 16.36 -8.03
C ALA A 284 -4.19 17.75 -8.71
N ALA A 285 -5.35 18.40 -8.74
CA ALA A 285 -5.58 19.74 -9.29
C ALA A 285 -5.58 20.85 -8.22
N ALA A 286 -5.33 20.53 -6.95
CA ALA A 286 -5.30 21.53 -5.88
C ALA A 286 -4.19 22.57 -6.12
N ARG A 287 -4.54 23.86 -5.96
CA ARG A 287 -3.62 24.98 -6.09
C ARG A 287 -2.57 25.00 -4.98
N GLU A 288 -2.99 24.73 -3.74
CA GLU A 288 -2.11 24.68 -2.58
C GLU A 288 -2.12 23.27 -1.99
N LYS A 289 -1.10 22.47 -2.34
CA LYS A 289 -0.91 21.12 -1.82
C LYS A 289 -0.07 21.18 -0.54
N ARG A 290 -0.72 21.31 0.62
CA ARG A 290 -0.08 21.41 1.95
C ARG A 290 0.48 20.06 2.44
N TRP A 291 1.40 19.48 1.70
CA TRP A 291 2.01 18.21 2.05
C TRP A 291 2.89 18.33 3.29
N ARG A 292 2.85 17.28 4.12
CA ARG A 292 3.77 17.09 5.25
C ARG A 292 4.05 15.60 5.48
N PRO A 293 5.16 15.27 6.17
CA PRO A 293 5.28 13.97 6.81
C PRO A 293 4.16 13.74 7.83
N VAL A 294 3.59 12.55 7.85
CA VAL A 294 2.61 12.12 8.84
C VAL A 294 3.29 12.10 10.22
N PRO A 295 2.74 12.76 11.25
CA PRO A 295 3.29 12.71 12.61
C PRO A 295 3.42 11.28 13.14
N LEU A 296 4.53 10.95 13.83
CA LEU A 296 4.85 9.57 14.22
C LEU A 296 3.71 8.83 14.92
N GLN A 297 3.04 9.46 15.90
CA GLN A 297 1.93 8.81 16.63
C GLN A 297 0.75 8.47 15.72
N ARG A 298 0.47 9.33 14.74
CA ARG A 298 -0.56 9.07 13.74
C ARG A 298 -0.13 7.92 12.82
N LEU A 299 1.13 7.92 12.36
CA LEU A 299 1.67 6.83 11.55
C LEU A 299 1.59 5.49 12.27
N ILE A 300 1.99 5.42 13.55
CA ILE A 300 1.87 4.21 14.38
C ILE A 300 0.42 3.74 14.41
N SER A 301 -0.54 4.63 14.66
CA SER A 301 -1.95 4.26 14.67
C SER A 301 -2.45 3.77 13.30
N LYS A 302 -1.97 4.34 12.18
CA LYS A 302 -2.27 3.86 10.83
C LYS A 302 -1.70 2.44 10.61
N MET A 303 -0.45 2.21 11.01
CA MET A 303 0.22 0.90 10.92
C MET A 303 -0.49 -0.16 11.78
N GLU A 304 -0.85 0.15 13.01
CA GLU A 304 -1.61 -0.75 13.90
C GLU A 304 -2.97 -1.13 13.33
N LEU A 305 -3.64 -0.16 12.69
CA LEU A 305 -4.87 -0.45 11.97
C LEU A 305 -4.60 -1.44 10.83
N ALA A 306 -3.69 -1.10 9.92
CA ALA A 306 -3.40 -1.93 8.75
C ALA A 306 -2.96 -3.36 9.14
N SER A 307 -2.07 -3.51 10.12
CA SER A 307 -1.59 -4.81 10.62
C SER A 307 -2.66 -5.68 11.30
N SER A 308 -3.89 -5.16 11.47
CA SER A 308 -5.03 -5.99 11.90
C SER A 308 -5.57 -6.87 10.77
N TRP A 309 -5.17 -6.63 9.51
CA TRP A 309 -5.56 -7.43 8.33
C TRP A 309 -4.39 -7.71 7.37
N CYS A 310 -3.41 -6.84 7.30
CA CYS A 310 -2.28 -6.92 6.38
C CYS A 310 -1.13 -7.75 6.95
N GLU A 311 -0.51 -8.55 6.09
CA GLU A 311 0.67 -9.36 6.42
C GLU A 311 1.95 -8.53 6.50
N ASP A 312 2.10 -7.58 5.58
CA ASP A 312 3.25 -6.68 5.48
C ASP A 312 2.77 -5.24 5.23
N LEU A 313 3.63 -4.27 5.53
CA LEU A 313 3.37 -2.85 5.29
C LEU A 313 4.45 -2.24 4.38
N VAL A 314 4.03 -1.51 3.35
CA VAL A 314 4.89 -0.66 2.51
C VAL A 314 4.41 0.78 2.62
N THR A 315 5.10 1.74 2.02
CA THR A 315 4.69 3.15 2.09
C THR A 315 4.92 3.90 0.79
N TRP A 316 4.07 4.87 0.52
CA TRP A 316 4.38 6.01 -0.33
C TRP A 316 4.66 7.27 0.53
N GLY A 317 5.48 8.18 -0.01
CA GLY A 317 5.78 9.49 0.58
C GLY A 317 7.14 9.58 1.30
N TYR A 318 7.87 8.46 1.42
CA TYR A 318 9.18 8.51 2.08
C TYR A 318 10.19 9.26 1.22
N GLN A 319 10.23 8.96 -0.08
CA GLN A 319 11.18 9.55 -1.02
C GLN A 319 11.11 11.08 -1.03
N GLU A 320 9.89 11.62 -1.00
CA GLU A 320 9.63 13.04 -1.20
C GLU A 320 9.67 13.80 0.12
N PHE A 321 9.14 13.22 1.20
CA PHE A 321 8.85 13.98 2.42
C PHE A 321 9.64 13.52 3.66
N CYS A 322 10.05 12.26 3.72
CA CYS A 322 10.53 11.66 4.97
C CYS A 322 12.01 11.30 4.99
N ARG A 323 12.70 11.37 3.85
CA ARG A 323 14.15 11.17 3.78
C ARG A 323 14.90 12.28 4.51
N PRO A 324 16.06 11.98 5.12
CA PRO A 324 16.95 13.03 5.65
C PRO A 324 17.30 14.09 4.59
N ALA A 325 17.44 13.69 3.33
CA ALA A 325 17.72 14.58 2.21
C ALA A 325 16.56 15.54 1.85
N SER A 326 15.32 15.24 2.26
CA SER A 326 14.14 16.09 1.99
C SER A 326 14.07 17.35 2.86
N GLY A 327 15.03 17.56 3.76
CA GLY A 327 15.15 18.74 4.59
C GLY A 327 14.74 18.55 6.06
N PRO A 328 14.61 19.63 6.85
CA PRO A 328 14.47 19.54 8.30
C PRO A 328 13.26 18.73 8.79
N ALA A 329 12.15 18.74 8.04
CA ALA A 329 10.98 17.93 8.37
C ALA A 329 11.23 16.43 8.16
N GLY A 330 11.90 16.06 7.06
CA GLY A 330 12.30 14.70 6.77
C GLY A 330 13.29 14.15 7.78
N ILE A 331 14.33 14.93 8.16
CA ILE A 331 15.28 14.55 9.21
C ILE A 331 14.57 14.22 10.52
N ARG A 332 13.66 15.10 10.98
CA ARG A 332 12.90 14.87 12.22
C ARG A 332 12.05 13.61 12.12
N TRP A 333 11.31 13.44 11.03
CA TRP A 333 10.49 12.24 10.84
C TRP A 333 11.35 10.97 10.86
N TYR A 334 12.48 10.99 10.15
CA TYR A 334 13.39 9.85 10.06
C TYR A 334 13.97 9.47 11.42
N ASP A 335 14.45 10.44 12.20
CA ASP A 335 14.98 10.18 13.54
C ASP A 335 13.90 9.70 14.51
N ASP A 336 12.68 10.22 14.41
CA ASP A 336 11.53 9.78 15.18
C ASP A 336 11.17 8.32 14.87
N TYR A 337 11.05 7.97 13.59
CA TYR A 337 10.72 6.62 13.14
C TYR A 337 11.86 5.64 13.44
N ARG A 338 13.12 6.04 13.26
CA ARG A 338 14.30 5.23 13.64
C ARG A 338 14.30 4.89 15.12
N ARG A 339 13.94 5.84 15.99
CA ARG A 339 13.81 5.61 17.44
C ARG A 339 12.67 4.65 17.76
N TYR A 340 11.56 4.74 17.03
CA TYR A 340 10.45 3.79 17.15
C TYR A 340 10.90 2.36 16.79
N VAL A 341 11.57 2.19 15.65
CA VAL A 341 12.07 0.89 15.16
C VAL A 341 13.09 0.26 16.11
N ARG A 342 14.06 1.04 16.61
CA ARG A 342 15.07 0.54 17.57
C ARG A 342 14.50 0.09 18.92
N ARG A 343 13.28 0.51 19.26
CA ARG A 343 12.58 0.08 20.48
C ARG A 343 11.72 -1.17 20.27
N ALA A 344 11.62 -1.68 19.04
CA ALA A 344 11.02 -2.98 18.81
C ALA A 344 11.96 -4.08 19.34
N PRO A 345 11.44 -5.10 20.05
CA PRO A 345 12.26 -6.22 20.51
C PRO A 345 13.03 -6.81 19.31
N SER A 346 14.34 -6.91 19.43
CA SER A 346 15.20 -7.55 18.44
C SER A 346 14.91 -9.06 18.44
N GLY A 347 13.96 -9.47 17.60
CA GLY A 347 13.53 -10.85 17.48
C GLY A 347 13.02 -11.16 16.08
N LEU A 348 13.93 -11.66 15.24
CA LEU A 348 13.69 -12.30 13.92
C LEU A 348 12.95 -11.42 12.89
N TYR A 349 13.72 -10.59 12.18
CA TYR A 349 13.39 -10.15 10.82
C TYR A 349 13.85 -11.20 9.83
#